data_AF-A0A8H4F160-F1
#
_entry.id   AF-A0A8H4F160-F1
#
_cell.length_a   1.000
_cell.length_b   1.000
_cell.length_c   1.000
_cell.angle_alpha   90.00
_cell.angle_beta   90.00
_cell.angle_gamma   90.00
#
_symmetry.space_group_name_H-M   'P 1'
#
loop_
_entity.id
_entity.type
_entity.pdbx_description
1 polymer ?
#
loop_
_entity_poly.entity_id
_entity_poly.type
_entity_poly.pdbx_seq_one_letter_code
_entity_poly.pdbx_strand_id
1 'polypeptide(L)'
;YQHLYVPIKKRISAAHMRQQLRDIGLPSYFAIDIHYPALNIVSLTVRNQHFDRCQSTLHAANLTTIPDFDPLDPAHLINKNFQNHSIAERTAEIKRICRAQKLFALRRIAPQLQIDLAQVFYRKSWIQENELNSIL
;
A
#
# COMPACT_ATOMS: atom_id res chain seq x y z
N TYR A 1 11.35 -2.31 3.87
CA TYR A 1 9.92 -2.64 3.86
C TYR A 1 9.54 -3.20 2.51
N GLN A 2 8.56 -4.09 2.51
CA GLN A 2 7.96 -4.66 1.31
C GLN A 2 6.45 -4.46 1.33
N HIS A 3 5.81 -4.57 0.17
CA HIS A 3 4.36 -4.42 0.03
C HIS A 3 3.76 -5.71 -0.48
N LEU A 4 2.74 -6.20 0.22
CA LEU A 4 1.92 -7.32 -0.22
C LEU A 4 0.61 -6.75 -0.75
N TYR A 5 0.21 -7.17 -1.94
CA TYR A 5 -1.06 -6.79 -2.54
C TYR A 5 -1.99 -7.99 -2.52
N VAL A 6 -3.14 -7.85 -1.88
CA VAL A 6 -4.09 -8.95 -1.67
C VAL A 6 -5.44 -8.56 -2.28
N PRO A 7 -5.99 -9.38 -3.19
CA PRO A 7 -7.36 -9.22 -3.67
C PRO A 7 -8.35 -9.42 -2.52
N ILE A 8 -9.35 -8.53 -2.44
CA ILE A 8 -10.43 -8.57 -1.46
C ILE A 8 -11.76 -8.40 -2.16
N LYS A 9 -12.82 -8.99 -1.61
CA LYS A 9 -14.16 -8.89 -2.23
C LYS A 9 -14.73 -7.47 -2.22
N LYS A 10 -14.44 -6.72 -1.16
CA LYS A 10 -14.89 -5.33 -0.99
C LYS A 10 -13.94 -4.59 -0.05
N ARG A 11 -13.81 -3.29 -0.25
CA ARG A 11 -13.12 -2.40 0.70
C ARG A 11 -13.84 -2.42 2.05
N ILE A 12 -13.06 -2.55 3.12
CA ILE A 12 -13.52 -2.46 4.51
C ILE A 12 -12.73 -1.40 5.28
N SER A 13 -13.14 -1.09 6.50
CA SER A 13 -12.36 -0.17 7.34
C SER A 13 -11.00 -0.78 7.68
N ALA A 14 -9.99 0.07 7.92
CA ALA A 14 -8.66 -0.41 8.31
C ALA A 14 -8.69 -1.18 9.65
N ALA A 15 -9.61 -0.82 10.56
CA ALA A 15 -9.80 -1.54 11.82
C ALA A 15 -10.34 -2.96 11.59
N HIS A 16 -11.33 -3.11 10.71
CA HIS A 16 -11.88 -4.41 10.36
C HIS A 16 -10.85 -5.25 9.60
N MET A 17 -10.09 -4.66 8.67
CA MET A 17 -8.98 -5.35 8.00
C MET A 17 -7.94 -5.87 8.99
N ARG A 18 -7.56 -5.06 9.99
CA ARG A 18 -6.65 -5.51 11.05
C ARG A 18 -7.22 -6.67 11.87
N GLN A 19 -8.54 -6.69 12.12
CA GLN A 19 -9.19 -7.81 12.79
C GLN A 19 -9.10 -9.08 11.94
N GLN A 20 -9.47 -9.01 10.65
CA GLN A 20 -9.42 -10.16 9.75
C GLN A 20 -8.00 -10.73 9.62
N LEU A 21 -6.97 -9.87 9.57
CA LEU A 21 -5.59 -10.30 9.57
C LEU A 21 -5.21 -11.03 10.87
N ARG A 22 -5.69 -10.56 12.03
CA ARG A 22 -5.47 -11.27 13.30
C ARG A 22 -6.15 -12.63 13.33
N ASP A 23 -7.36 -12.72 12.79
CA ASP A 23 -8.16 -13.96 12.79
C ASP A 23 -7.47 -15.07 11.98
N ILE A 24 -6.69 -14.72 10.95
CA ILE A 24 -5.86 -15.66 10.17
C ILE A 24 -4.45 -15.86 10.76
N GLY A 25 -4.18 -15.34 11.96
CA GLY A 25 -2.89 -15.50 12.64
C GLY A 25 -1.80 -14.53 12.18
N LEU A 26 -2.15 -13.43 11.51
CA LEU A 26 -1.21 -12.35 11.15
C LEU A 26 -1.34 -11.19 12.18
N PRO A 27 -0.38 -11.04 13.10
CA PRO A 27 -0.45 -10.00 14.12
C PRO A 27 -0.44 -8.59 13.53
N SER A 28 -1.22 -7.67 14.11
CA SER A 28 -1.36 -6.31 13.58
C SER A 28 -0.05 -5.51 13.49
N TYR A 29 0.98 -5.89 14.24
CA TYR A 29 2.30 -5.23 14.20
C TYR A 29 3.18 -5.67 13.01
N PHE A 30 2.80 -6.72 12.28
CA PHE A 30 3.47 -7.10 11.03
C PHE A 30 3.09 -6.15 9.88
N ALA A 31 1.82 -5.72 9.83
CA ALA A 31 1.32 -4.76 8.86
C ALA A 31 1.39 -3.33 9.43
N ILE A 32 2.47 -2.63 9.11
CA ILE A 32 2.74 -1.26 9.57
C ILE A 32 1.72 -0.29 9.01
N ASP A 33 1.41 -0.45 7.73
CA ASP A 33 0.40 0.34 7.04
C ASP A 33 -0.54 -0.56 6.23
N ILE A 34 -1.79 -0.14 6.14
CA ILE A 34 -2.85 -0.80 5.39
C ILE A 34 -3.59 0.29 4.59
N HIS A 35 -3.53 0.21 3.27
CA HIS A 35 -4.23 1.12 2.37
C HIS A 35 -4.81 0.37 1.17
N TYR A 36 -5.57 1.08 0.34
CA TYR A 36 -6.30 0.54 -0.80
C TYR A 36 -5.81 1.22 -2.07
N PRO A 37 -4.80 0.66 -2.76
CA PRO A 37 -4.21 1.29 -3.95
C PRO A 37 -5.12 1.20 -5.18
N ALA A 38 -6.01 0.21 -5.25
CA ALA A 38 -6.93 0.01 -6.37
C ALA A 38 -8.27 -0.56 -5.89
N LEU A 39 -9.21 -0.74 -6.82
CA LEU A 39 -10.49 -1.38 -6.52
C LEU A 39 -10.21 -2.81 -6.08
N ASN A 40 -10.78 -3.20 -4.93
CA ASN A 40 -10.70 -4.58 -4.45
C ASN A 40 -9.28 -5.10 -4.21
N ILE A 41 -8.29 -4.22 -4.04
CA ILE A 41 -6.94 -4.58 -3.64
C ILE A 41 -6.63 -3.88 -2.31
N VAL A 42 -6.16 -4.64 -1.33
CA VAL A 42 -5.51 -4.09 -0.12
C VAL A 42 -4.00 -4.22 -0.26
N SER A 43 -3.28 -3.18 0.12
CA SER A 43 -1.83 -3.21 0.28
C SER A 43 -1.47 -3.26 1.75
N LEU A 44 -0.61 -4.21 2.11
CA LEU A 44 -0.02 -4.35 3.44
C LEU A 44 1.45 -3.97 3.34
N THR A 45 1.87 -2.95 4.08
CA THR A 45 3.28 -2.59 4.24
C THR A 45 3.88 -3.39 5.39
N VAL A 46 4.88 -4.22 5.10
CA VAL A 46 5.49 -5.14 6.07
C VAL A 46 7.01 -4.94 6.14
N ARG A 47 7.60 -5.26 7.30
CA ARG A 47 9.07 -5.33 7.44
C ARG A 47 9.62 -6.50 6.63
N ASN A 48 10.83 -6.34 6.09
CA ASN A 48 11.47 -7.37 5.26
C ASN A 48 11.58 -8.70 6.00
N GLN A 49 12.01 -8.69 7.27
CA GLN A 49 12.13 -9.89 8.12
C GLN A 49 10.81 -10.65 8.36
N HIS A 50 9.66 -9.99 8.14
CA HIS A 50 8.33 -10.59 8.34
C HIS A 50 7.64 -10.93 7.02
N PHE A 51 8.25 -10.62 5.88
CA PHE A 51 7.60 -10.73 4.57
C PHE A 51 7.22 -12.17 4.25
N ASP A 52 8.18 -13.11 4.31
CA ASP A 52 7.95 -14.51 3.98
C ASP A 52 6.89 -15.14 4.89
N ARG A 53 6.94 -14.79 6.19
CA ARG A 53 5.95 -15.22 7.18
C ARG A 53 4.57 -14.67 6.85
N CYS A 54 4.44 -13.38 6.53
CA CYS A 54 3.17 -12.79 6.14
C CYS A 54 2.61 -13.45 4.88
N GLN A 55 3.45 -13.67 3.87
CA GLN A 55 3.03 -14.32 2.63
C GLN A 55 2.56 -15.76 2.88
N SER A 56 3.30 -16.52 3.70
CA SER A 56 2.94 -17.89 4.07
C SER A 56 1.62 -17.96 4.85
N THR A 57 1.40 -17.05 5.79
CA THR A 57 0.15 -16.96 6.55
C THR A 57 -1.04 -16.58 5.66
N LEU A 58 -0.87 -15.64 4.73
CA LEU A 58 -1.91 -15.28 3.76
C LEU A 58 -2.24 -16.47 2.85
N HIS A 59 -1.22 -17.17 2.34
CA HIS A 59 -1.41 -18.33 1.48
C HIS A 59 -2.12 -19.48 2.22
N ALA A 60 -1.76 -19.74 3.48
CA ALA A 60 -2.43 -20.73 4.32
C ALA A 60 -3.91 -20.40 4.57
N ALA A 61 -4.29 -19.12 4.51
CA ALA A 61 -5.67 -18.64 4.58
C ALA A 61 -6.37 -18.60 3.21
N ASN A 62 -5.78 -19.19 2.16
CA ASN A 62 -6.25 -19.14 0.77
C ASN A 62 -6.33 -17.72 0.18
N LEU A 63 -5.48 -16.80 0.64
CA LEU A 63 -5.34 -15.46 0.09
C LEU A 63 -4.10 -15.40 -0.79
N THR A 64 -4.31 -15.30 -2.11
CA THR A 64 -3.22 -15.16 -3.08
C THR A 64 -2.73 -13.71 -3.12
N THR A 65 -1.41 -13.51 -3.01
CA THR A 65 -0.79 -12.19 -3.17
C THR A 65 -0.47 -11.92 -4.64
N ILE A 66 -0.55 -10.66 -5.09
CA ILE A 66 -0.14 -10.22 -6.42
C ILE A 66 1.28 -9.65 -6.34
N PRO A 67 2.32 -10.39 -6.78
CA PRO A 67 3.72 -9.95 -6.64
C PRO A 67 4.03 -8.72 -7.51
N ASP A 68 3.52 -8.67 -8.74
CA ASP A 68 3.87 -7.65 -9.75
C ASP A 68 2.83 -6.53 -9.87
N PHE A 69 2.10 -6.25 -8.79
CA PHE A 69 1.10 -5.19 -8.79
C PHE A 69 1.78 -3.81 -8.78
N ASP A 70 1.48 -2.99 -9.79
CA ASP A 70 1.95 -1.60 -9.87
C ASP A 70 0.88 -0.61 -9.41
N PRO A 71 1.01 0.01 -8.21
CA PRO A 71 0.03 1.00 -7.74
C PRO A 71 0.00 2.30 -8.57
N LEU A 72 0.94 2.49 -9.49
CA LEU A 72 1.00 3.64 -10.39
C LEU A 72 0.38 3.36 -11.77
N ASP A 73 -0.15 2.16 -12.01
CA ASP A 73 -0.80 1.83 -13.27
C ASP A 73 -2.08 2.67 -13.45
N PRO A 74 -2.22 3.46 -14.53
CA PRO A 74 -3.42 4.23 -14.82
C PRO A 74 -4.69 3.37 -14.98
N ALA A 75 -4.57 2.06 -15.23
CA ALA A 75 -5.68 1.11 -15.25
C ALA A 75 -6.35 0.95 -13.88
N HIS A 76 -5.63 1.23 -12.79
CA HIS A 76 -6.17 1.15 -11.43
C HIS A 76 -6.97 2.38 -10.99
N LEU A 77 -7.00 3.44 -11.81
CA LEU A 77 -7.79 4.63 -11.52
C LEU A 77 -9.29 4.36 -11.68
N ILE A 78 -9.99 4.25 -10.55
CA ILE A 78 -11.43 3.92 -10.48
C ILE A 78 -12.32 5.12 -10.83
N ASN A 79 -11.79 6.34 -10.71
CA ASN A 79 -12.58 7.56 -10.84
C ASN A 79 -13.19 7.67 -12.23
N LYS A 80 -14.53 7.57 -12.31
CA LYS A 80 -15.29 7.60 -13.56
C LYS A 80 -15.07 8.87 -14.38
N ASN A 81 -14.76 9.98 -13.71
CA ASN A 81 -14.48 11.25 -14.38
C ASN A 81 -13.25 11.17 -15.30
N PHE A 82 -12.32 10.25 -15.04
CA PHE A 82 -11.10 10.06 -15.81
C PHE A 82 -11.19 8.96 -16.88
N GLN A 83 -12.38 8.37 -17.12
CA GLN A 83 -12.55 7.28 -18.10
C GLN A 83 -12.17 7.70 -19.52
N ASN A 84 -12.54 8.91 -19.93
CA ASN A 84 -12.28 9.45 -21.26
C ASN A 84 -11.00 10.31 -21.33
N HIS A 85 -10.22 10.38 -20.25
CA HIS A 85 -8.98 11.14 -20.24
C HIS A 85 -7.84 10.35 -20.87
N SER A 86 -6.82 11.07 -21.33
CA SER A 86 -5.61 10.46 -21.88
C SER A 86 -4.88 9.61 -20.84
N ILE A 87 -4.06 8.67 -21.32
CA ILE A 87 -3.21 7.84 -20.45
C ILE A 87 -2.29 8.73 -19.59
N ALA A 88 -1.79 9.83 -20.15
CA ALA A 88 -0.93 10.78 -19.44
C ALA A 88 -1.65 11.44 -18.24
N GLU A 89 -2.87 11.94 -18.45
CA GLU A 89 -3.68 12.55 -17.39
C GLU A 89 -4.05 11.53 -16.30
N ARG A 90 -4.44 10.31 -16.70
CA ARG A 90 -4.74 9.22 -15.77
C ARG A 90 -3.51 8.83 -14.95
N THR A 91 -2.34 8.79 -15.58
CA THR A 91 -1.06 8.49 -14.94
C THR A 91 -0.67 9.58 -13.93
N ALA A 92 -0.89 10.85 -14.28
CA ALA A 92 -0.64 11.96 -13.37
C ALA A 92 -1.56 11.88 -12.13
N GLU A 93 -2.84 11.57 -12.33
CA GLU A 93 -3.80 11.48 -11.23
C GLU A 93 -3.53 10.28 -10.31
N ILE A 94 -3.24 9.09 -10.86
CA ILE A 94 -2.93 7.92 -10.01
C ILE A 94 -1.64 8.14 -9.21
N LYS A 95 -0.62 8.78 -9.80
CA LYS A 95 0.59 9.19 -9.08
C LYS A 95 0.28 10.15 -7.95
N ARG A 96 -0.57 11.16 -8.20
CA ARG A 96 -1.01 12.12 -7.17
C ARG A 96 -1.73 11.42 -6.01
N ILE A 97 -2.64 10.49 -6.32
CA ILE A 97 -3.38 9.72 -5.31
C ILE A 97 -2.42 8.82 -4.51
N CYS A 98 -1.56 8.06 -5.18
CA CYS A 98 -0.59 7.18 -4.54
C CYS A 98 0.30 7.98 -3.59
N ARG A 99 0.87 9.10 -4.06
CA ARG A 99 1.68 10.02 -3.26
C ARG A 99 0.95 10.50 -2.00
N ALA A 100 -0.29 11.00 -2.15
CA ALA A 100 -1.08 11.46 -1.01
C ALA A 100 -1.33 10.34 0.02
N GLN A 101 -1.59 9.11 -0.44
CA GLN A 101 -1.74 7.95 0.44
C GLN A 101 -0.45 7.63 1.19
N LYS A 102 0.71 7.69 0.53
CA LYS A 102 2.02 7.44 1.15
C LYS A 102 2.38 8.48 2.20
N LEU A 103 2.19 9.76 1.90
CA LEU A 103 2.40 10.83 2.88
C LEU A 103 1.50 10.66 4.10
N PHE A 104 0.23 10.30 3.89
CA PHE A 104 -0.70 10.05 4.98
C PHE A 104 -0.30 8.84 5.82
N ALA A 105 0.22 7.77 5.20
CA ALA A 105 0.77 6.63 5.91
C ALA A 105 1.97 7.03 6.79
N LEU A 106 2.92 7.81 6.25
CA LEU A 106 4.09 8.28 6.99
C LEU A 106 3.68 9.09 8.24
N ARG A 107 2.73 10.01 8.11
CA ARG A 107 2.22 10.82 9.25
C ARG A 107 1.60 10.00 10.38
N ARG A 108 1.14 8.78 10.11
CA ARG A 108 0.47 7.92 11.10
C ARG A 108 1.41 6.93 11.78
N ILE A 109 2.58 6.72 11.21
CA ILE A 109 3.57 5.76 11.70
C ILE A 109 4.45 6.46 12.73
N ALA A 110 4.96 5.68 13.70
CA ALA A 110 5.83 6.20 14.73
C ALA A 110 7.13 6.79 14.14
N PRO A 111 7.64 7.92 14.64
CA PRO A 111 8.78 8.65 14.04
C PRO A 111 9.99 7.77 13.72
N GLN A 112 10.33 6.84 14.61
CA GLN A 112 11.48 5.93 14.46
C GLN A 112 11.38 4.99 13.23
N LEU A 113 10.19 4.79 12.67
CA LEU A 113 9.99 3.97 11.47
C LEU A 113 9.77 4.81 10.21
N GLN A 114 9.55 6.13 10.35
CA GLN A 114 9.19 7.01 9.23
C GLN A 114 10.34 7.16 8.22
N ILE A 115 11.57 7.35 8.70
CA ILE A 115 12.75 7.58 7.85
C ILE A 115 12.97 6.41 6.89
N ASP A 116 13.11 5.20 7.42
CA ASP A 116 13.34 3.98 6.62
C ASP A 116 12.22 3.73 5.61
N LEU A 117 10.97 4.01 5.99
CA LEU A 117 9.82 3.82 5.11
C LEU A 117 9.74 4.89 4.03
N ALA A 118 10.03 6.16 4.38
CA ALA A 118 10.09 7.26 3.43
C ALA A 118 11.15 6.99 2.36
N GLN A 119 12.33 6.50 2.74
CA GLN A 119 13.37 6.08 1.79
C GLN A 119 12.89 4.97 0.86
N VAL A 120 12.13 3.99 1.35
CA VAL A 120 11.52 2.95 0.49
C VAL A 120 10.53 3.55 -0.50
N PHE A 121 9.69 4.48 -0.06
CA PHE A 121 8.72 5.15 -0.93
C PHE A 121 9.39 6.01 -2.00
N TYR A 122 10.49 6.68 -1.64
CA TYR A 122 11.30 7.45 -2.58
C TYR A 122 11.94 6.56 -3.65
N ARG A 123 12.56 5.43 -3.25
CA ARG A 123 13.14 4.46 -4.19
C ARG A 123 12.11 3.84 -5.15
N LYS A 124 10.84 3.78 -4.74
CA LYS A 124 9.72 3.32 -5.58
C LYS A 124 9.08 4.46 -6.39
N SER A 125 9.63 5.66 -6.35
CA SER A 125 9.10 6.86 -7.02
C SER A 125 7.66 7.20 -6.61
N TRP A 126 7.25 6.85 -5.39
CA TRP A 126 5.92 7.16 -4.86
C TRP A 126 5.84 8.52 -4.17
N ILE A 127 6.98 9.01 -3.68
CA ILE A 127 7.15 10.36 -3.12
C ILE A 127 8.33 11.04 -3.83
N GLN A 128 8.36 12.36 -3.76
CA GLN A 128 9.41 13.21 -4.31
C GLN A 128 10.55 13.45 -3.30
N GLU A 129 11.69 13.90 -3.80
CA GLU A 129 12.88 14.18 -3.00
C GLU A 129 12.64 15.28 -1.95
N ASN A 130 11.93 16.34 -2.31
CA ASN A 130 11.58 17.42 -1.36
C ASN A 130 10.73 16.90 -0.18
N GLU A 131 9.91 15.88 -0.40
CA GLU A 131 9.10 15.26 0.65
C GLU A 131 9.93 14.36 1.56
N LEU A 132 10.87 13.62 0.97
CA LEU A 132 11.84 12.85 1.74
C LEU A 132 12.65 13.77 2.66
N ASN A 133 13.18 14.88 2.12
CA ASN A 133 13.98 15.84 2.87
C ASN A 133 13.21 16.54 3.99
N SER A 134 11.87 16.59 3.91
CA SER A 134 11.03 17.14 4.99
C SER A 134 10.82 16.18 6.18
N ILE A 135 11.20 14.91 6.01
CA ILE A 135 11.02 13.83 6.99
C ILE A 135 12.35 13.42 7.63
N LEU A 136 13.46 13.61 6.91
CA LEU A 136 14.83 13.45 7.41
C LEU A 136 15.17 14.54 8.44
#